data_AF-A0AAN9EM33-F1
#
_entry.id   AF-A0AAN9EM33-F1
#
_cell.length_a   1.000
_cell.length_b   1.000
_cell.length_c   1.000
_cell.angle_alpha   90.00
_cell.angle_beta   90.00
_cell.angle_gamma   90.00
#
_symmetry.space_group_name_H-M   'P 1'
#
loop_
_entity.id
_entity.type
_entity.pdbx_description
1 polymer ?
#
loop_
_entity_poly.entity_id
_entity_poly.type
_entity_poly.pdbx_seq_one_letter_code
_entity_poly.pdbx_strand_id
1 'polypeptide(L)'
;MSRINTIKHVDLSSTKDIFVSAIRFAMSIEEPCFPFGDELRISAQEQVDFMLGEDEDAAIVMADDEVKSVVRMGICNIIHLFEMDLSSLLLDPAVEPETADKSIMRRVSDLEWMCNVLPKMDLMKNFVSNWAAISCKILRIIEDKKLDDVMWDLKLKLIEVTCKVLEAVGYGSVILPAPCRVQLLKNWFPYVRKMKPLLDSKGNEETDFTYQMDEDLCQAIEGAIVSLILTLPSNDQADILADWINNKEVVYPDLTEAFEVWCYRTKSAKRRLVEGLESHSDAAIST
;
A
#
# COMPACT_ATOMS: atom_id res chain seq x y z
N MET A 1 10.59 55.82 8.78
CA MET A 1 10.05 54.78 9.69
C MET A 1 9.22 53.83 8.86
N SER A 2 9.83 52.73 8.40
CA SER A 2 9.14 51.67 7.65
C SER A 2 8.61 50.65 8.65
N ARG A 3 7.28 50.58 8.82
CA ARG A 3 6.57 49.49 9.51
C ARG A 3 5.98 48.57 8.47
N ILE A 4 6.78 47.72 7.83
CA ILE A 4 6.26 46.57 7.09
C ILE A 4 7.34 45.48 7.20
N ASN A 5 7.11 44.49 8.08
CA ASN A 5 7.61 43.10 7.94
C ASN A 5 7.28 42.15 9.12
N THR A 6 6.44 42.53 10.09
CA THR A 6 6.17 41.67 11.26
C THR A 6 4.85 40.89 11.22
N ILE A 7 4.09 40.91 10.11
CA ILE A 7 2.77 40.24 10.04
C ILE A 7 2.87 38.82 9.47
N LYS A 8 3.85 38.50 8.61
CA LYS A 8 3.97 37.16 7.99
C LYS A 8 4.52 36.06 8.91
N HIS A 9 5.35 36.40 9.91
CA HIS A 9 6.05 35.40 10.72
C HIS A 9 5.22 34.88 11.91
N VAL A 10 4.13 35.57 12.26
CA VAL A 10 3.26 35.23 13.40
C VAL A 10 2.17 34.21 13.01
N ASP A 11 1.95 34.00 11.71
CA ASP A 11 0.90 33.11 11.19
C ASP A 11 1.40 31.66 11.04
N LEU A 12 2.60 31.47 10.47
CA LEU A 12 3.14 30.14 10.15
C LEU A 12 3.33 29.22 11.36
N SER A 13 3.78 29.76 12.50
CA SER A 13 3.95 28.97 13.74
C SER A 13 2.61 28.48 14.26
N SER A 14 1.58 29.32 14.22
CA SER A 14 0.23 28.97 14.66
C SER A 14 -0.39 27.93 13.73
N THR A 15 -0.21 28.10 12.42
CA THR A 15 -0.62 27.12 11.39
C THR A 15 0.06 25.77 11.60
N LYS A 16 1.36 25.77 11.91
CA LYS A 16 2.10 24.54 12.24
C LYS A 16 1.52 23.86 13.48
N ASP A 17 1.29 24.58 14.57
CA ASP A 17 0.76 24.02 15.81
C ASP A 17 -0.64 23.41 15.61
N ILE A 18 -1.49 24.10 14.83
CA ILE A 18 -2.81 23.60 14.42
C ILE A 18 -2.67 22.31 13.60
N PHE A 19 -1.77 22.30 12.62
CA PHE A 19 -1.53 21.14 11.77
C PHE A 19 -1.03 19.94 12.57
N VAL A 20 -0.05 20.14 13.46
CA VAL A 20 0.47 19.09 14.33
C VAL A 20 -0.63 18.51 15.23
N SER A 21 -1.46 19.38 15.82
CA SER A 21 -2.60 18.97 16.64
C SER A 21 -3.60 18.13 15.83
N ALA A 22 -3.97 18.60 14.63
CA ALA A 22 -4.86 17.88 13.73
C ALA A 22 -4.30 16.50 13.35
N ILE A 23 -3.01 16.39 13.01
CA ILE A 23 -2.36 15.10 12.74
C ILE A 23 -2.44 14.15 13.95
N ARG A 24 -2.21 14.66 15.18
CA ARG A 24 -2.25 13.82 16.38
C ARG A 24 -3.63 13.24 16.65
N PHE A 25 -4.69 14.03 16.46
CA PHE A 25 -6.06 13.53 16.58
C PHE A 25 -6.44 12.62 15.41
N ALA A 26 -6.14 13.02 14.17
CA ALA A 26 -6.43 12.25 12.97
C ALA A 26 -5.78 10.86 13.00
N MET A 27 -4.56 10.77 13.56
CA MET A 27 -3.81 9.52 13.65
C MET A 27 -3.98 8.76 14.97
N SER A 28 -4.95 9.15 15.80
CA SER A 28 -5.21 8.54 17.12
C SER A 28 -3.95 8.44 18.01
N ILE A 29 -3.04 9.41 17.90
CA ILE A 29 -1.87 9.52 18.79
C ILE A 29 -2.32 10.02 20.16
N GLU A 30 -3.28 10.94 20.17
CA GLU A 30 -3.94 11.41 21.39
C GLU A 30 -5.20 10.57 21.67
N GLU A 31 -5.49 10.39 22.96
CA GLU A 31 -6.64 9.60 23.40
C GLU A 31 -7.97 10.22 22.93
N PRO A 32 -9.02 9.41 22.71
CA PRO A 32 -10.34 9.93 22.36
C PRO A 32 -10.82 10.93 23.40
N CYS A 33 -11.07 12.18 22.98
CA CYS A 33 -11.58 13.21 23.87
C CYS A 33 -13.10 12.99 24.06
N PHE A 34 -13.50 12.59 25.26
CA PHE A 34 -14.92 12.48 25.60
C PHE A 34 -15.56 13.88 25.66
N PRO A 35 -16.74 14.13 25.05
CA PRO A 35 -17.69 13.17 24.49
C PRO A 35 -17.58 12.92 22.97
N PHE A 36 -16.62 13.53 22.28
CA PHE A 36 -16.59 13.62 20.81
C PHE A 36 -16.13 12.32 20.12
N GLY A 37 -15.41 11.44 20.81
CA GLY A 37 -15.07 10.11 20.29
C GLY A 37 -14.46 10.13 18.88
N ASP A 38 -15.08 9.43 17.93
CA ASP A 38 -14.62 9.34 16.54
C ASP A 38 -14.92 10.62 15.71
N GLU A 39 -15.85 11.47 16.12
CA GLU A 39 -16.18 12.72 15.37
C GLU A 39 -14.99 13.67 15.34
N LEU A 40 -14.25 13.76 16.45
CA LEU A 40 -13.05 14.58 16.54
C LEU A 40 -11.95 14.08 15.61
N ARG A 41 -11.77 12.75 15.51
CA ARG A 41 -10.81 12.11 14.60
C ARG A 41 -11.18 12.41 13.14
N ILE A 42 -12.44 12.22 12.76
CA ILE A 42 -12.93 12.48 11.40
C ILE A 42 -12.75 13.95 11.03
N SER A 43 -13.17 14.87 11.92
CA SER A 43 -12.98 16.30 11.70
C SER A 43 -11.50 16.69 11.60
N ALA A 44 -10.62 16.04 12.37
CA ALA A 44 -9.18 16.24 12.25
C ALA A 44 -8.62 15.70 10.93
N GLN A 45 -9.12 14.58 10.41
CA GLN A 45 -8.75 14.06 9.07
C GLN A 45 -9.17 15.05 7.98
N GLU A 46 -10.40 15.56 8.04
CA GLU A 46 -10.90 16.58 7.10
C GLU A 46 -10.08 17.88 7.18
N GLN A 47 -9.71 18.30 8.39
CA GLN A 47 -8.85 19.47 8.60
C GLN A 47 -7.46 19.26 7.98
N VAL A 48 -6.87 18.08 8.15
CA VAL A 48 -5.58 17.74 7.52
C VAL A 48 -5.72 17.76 6.00
N ASP A 49 -6.78 17.17 5.44
CA ASP A 49 -7.02 17.17 3.99
C ASP A 49 -7.20 18.58 3.43
N PHE A 50 -7.90 19.44 4.17
CA PHE A 50 -8.06 20.86 3.82
C PHE A 50 -6.71 21.60 3.86
N MET A 51 -5.91 21.40 4.91
CA MET A 51 -4.62 22.06 5.08
C MET A 51 -3.56 21.57 4.09
N LEU A 52 -3.71 20.35 3.56
CA LEU A 52 -2.85 19.79 2.51
C LEU A 52 -3.28 20.23 1.09
N GLY A 53 -4.19 21.19 0.96
CA GLY A 53 -4.51 21.84 -0.30
C GLY A 53 -3.33 22.62 -0.89
N GLU A 54 -3.51 23.16 -2.11
CA GLU A 54 -2.47 23.89 -2.84
C GLU A 54 -2.25 25.32 -2.30
N ASP A 55 -1.72 25.43 -1.08
CA ASP A 55 -1.25 26.68 -0.48
C ASP A 55 0.29 26.66 -0.32
N GLU A 56 0.97 27.75 -0.68
CA GLU A 56 2.42 27.89 -0.52
C GLU A 56 2.84 27.75 0.96
N ASP A 57 2.00 28.23 1.89
CA ASP A 57 2.29 28.15 3.32
C ASP A 57 2.17 26.69 3.85
N ALA A 58 1.32 25.86 3.23
CA ALA A 58 1.19 24.44 3.56
C ALA A 58 2.48 23.67 3.22
N ALA A 59 3.12 23.98 2.10
CA ALA A 59 4.37 23.35 1.69
C ALA A 59 5.50 23.57 2.71
N ILE A 60 5.55 24.78 3.31
CA ILE A 60 6.54 25.11 4.34
C ILE A 60 6.29 24.30 5.62
N VAL A 61 5.03 24.18 6.05
CA VAL A 61 4.65 23.40 7.24
C VAL A 61 4.93 21.90 7.03
N MET A 62 4.64 21.36 5.84
CA MET A 62 4.91 19.94 5.53
C MET A 62 6.41 19.59 5.49
N ALA A 63 7.26 20.56 5.16
CA ALA A 63 8.70 20.37 5.12
C ALA A 63 9.33 20.32 6.53
N ASP A 64 8.63 20.81 7.55
CA ASP A 64 9.12 20.89 8.94
C ASP A 64 9.38 19.51 9.55
N ASP A 65 10.54 19.35 10.19
CA ASP A 65 10.99 18.07 10.74
C ASP A 65 10.15 17.58 11.93
N GLU A 66 9.58 18.49 12.72
CA GLU A 66 8.69 18.14 13.82
C GLU A 66 7.38 17.56 13.27
N VAL A 67 6.81 18.21 12.26
CA VAL A 67 5.61 17.73 11.56
C VAL A 67 5.86 16.34 11.00
N LYS A 68 6.97 16.15 10.25
CA LYS A 68 7.33 14.83 9.70
C LYS A 68 7.56 13.79 10.79
N SER A 69 8.14 14.16 11.93
CA SER A 69 8.35 13.26 13.06
C SER A 69 7.03 12.79 13.66
N VAL A 70 6.07 13.71 13.87
CA VAL A 70 4.74 13.39 14.39
C VAL A 70 3.99 12.46 13.43
N VAL A 71 4.02 12.73 12.12
CA VAL A 71 3.38 11.88 11.12
C VAL A 71 4.01 10.47 11.10
N ARG A 72 5.34 10.36 11.16
CA ARG A 72 6.02 9.06 11.23
C ARG A 72 5.63 8.27 12.48
N MET A 73 5.49 8.94 13.62
CA MET A 73 5.00 8.33 14.84
C MET A 73 3.56 7.83 14.68
N GLY A 74 2.68 8.64 14.08
CA GLY A 74 1.30 8.25 13.77
C GLY A 74 1.21 7.05 12.84
N ILE A 75 2.06 6.98 11.80
CA ILE A 75 2.17 5.81 10.92
C ILE A 75 2.46 4.54 11.72
N CYS A 76 3.51 4.56 12.55
CA CYS A 76 3.87 3.41 13.36
C CYS A 76 2.74 3.04 14.34
N ASN A 77 2.08 4.03 14.95
CA ASN A 77 1.01 3.83 15.92
C ASN A 77 -0.21 3.15 15.29
N ILE A 78 -0.75 3.68 14.18
CA ILE A 78 -1.94 3.10 13.53
C ILE A 78 -1.65 1.68 13.04
N ILE A 79 -0.50 1.46 12.41
CA ILE A 79 -0.11 0.13 11.92
C ILE A 79 0.01 -0.86 13.08
N HIS A 80 0.62 -0.44 14.19
CA HIS A 80 0.74 -1.28 15.38
C HIS A 80 -0.62 -1.62 15.99
N LEU A 81 -1.50 -0.61 16.16
CA LEU A 81 -2.86 -0.82 16.68
C LEU A 81 -3.68 -1.75 15.77
N PHE A 82 -3.59 -1.54 14.45
CA PHE A 82 -4.23 -2.42 13.47
C PHE A 82 -3.74 -3.87 13.58
N GLU A 83 -2.41 -4.06 13.68
CA GLU A 83 -1.82 -5.38 13.85
C GLU A 83 -2.26 -6.06 15.15
N MET A 84 -2.37 -5.31 16.25
CA MET A 84 -2.86 -5.81 17.54
C MET A 84 -4.33 -6.21 17.45
N ASP A 85 -5.18 -5.35 16.88
CA ASP A 85 -6.60 -5.60 16.71
C ASP A 85 -6.83 -6.84 15.84
N LEU A 86 -6.11 -6.98 14.71
CA LEU A 86 -6.15 -8.19 13.89
C LEU A 86 -5.67 -9.43 14.67
N SER A 87 -4.60 -9.32 15.45
CA SER A 87 -4.08 -10.46 16.22
C SER A 87 -5.08 -10.97 17.26
N SER A 88 -5.94 -10.08 17.78
CA SER A 88 -6.97 -10.43 18.75
C SER A 88 -8.04 -11.37 18.19
N LEU A 89 -8.35 -11.27 16.89
CA LEU A 89 -9.34 -12.12 16.19
C LEU A 89 -9.07 -13.63 16.35
N LEU A 90 -7.80 -14.01 16.45
CA LEU A 90 -7.42 -15.42 16.57
C LEU A 90 -7.17 -15.86 18.02
N LEU A 91 -6.85 -14.93 18.90
CA LEU A 91 -6.39 -15.20 20.27
C LEU A 91 -7.53 -15.21 21.28
N ASP A 92 -8.59 -14.45 21.06
CA ASP A 92 -9.72 -14.37 21.99
C ASP A 92 -10.97 -15.08 21.41
N PRO A 93 -11.30 -16.29 21.88
CA PRO A 93 -12.48 -17.02 21.42
C PRO A 93 -13.80 -16.37 21.88
N ALA A 94 -13.77 -15.37 22.77
CA ALA A 94 -14.94 -14.64 23.23
C ALA A 94 -15.22 -13.36 22.43
N VAL A 95 -14.28 -12.92 21.58
CA VAL A 95 -14.48 -11.76 20.71
C VAL A 95 -15.35 -12.18 19.55
N GLU A 96 -16.62 -11.73 19.54
CA GLU A 96 -17.48 -11.94 18.38
C GLU A 96 -16.93 -11.13 17.20
N PRO A 97 -16.80 -11.75 16.01
CA PRO A 97 -16.27 -11.09 14.81
C PRO A 97 -16.91 -9.73 14.56
N GLU A 98 -18.23 -9.61 14.76
CA GLU A 98 -19.00 -8.38 14.55
C GLU A 98 -18.57 -7.20 15.44
N THR A 99 -18.07 -7.46 16.65
CA THR A 99 -17.64 -6.39 17.58
C THR A 99 -16.21 -5.95 17.32
N ALA A 100 -15.30 -6.89 17.01
CA ALA A 100 -13.94 -6.58 16.57
C ALA A 100 -13.93 -5.95 15.17
N ASP A 101 -14.92 -6.27 14.34
CA ASP A 101 -15.05 -5.73 12.99
C ASP A 101 -15.06 -4.21 13.00
N LYS A 102 -15.80 -3.56 13.90
CA LYS A 102 -15.87 -2.08 13.94
C LYS A 102 -14.53 -1.41 14.21
N SER A 103 -13.77 -1.88 15.20
CA SER A 103 -12.47 -1.27 15.52
C SER A 103 -11.46 -1.52 14.41
N ILE A 104 -11.43 -2.74 13.87
CA ILE A 104 -10.53 -3.14 12.79
C ILE A 104 -10.86 -2.35 11.52
N MET A 105 -12.13 -2.29 11.13
CA MET A 105 -12.59 -1.54 9.96
C MET A 105 -12.24 -0.06 10.09
N ARG A 106 -12.45 0.55 11.26
CA ARG A 106 -12.00 1.93 11.52
C ARG A 106 -10.50 2.08 11.27
N ARG A 107 -9.67 1.17 11.78
CA ARG A 107 -8.21 1.21 11.58
C ARG A 107 -7.82 1.04 10.12
N VAL A 108 -8.50 0.20 9.36
CA VAL A 108 -8.22 0.05 7.93
C VAL A 108 -8.61 1.30 7.15
N SER A 109 -9.74 1.94 7.48
CA SER A 109 -10.11 3.24 6.91
C SER A 109 -9.08 4.32 7.26
N ASP A 110 -8.52 4.32 8.48
CA ASP A 110 -7.41 5.22 8.85
C ASP A 110 -6.19 4.98 7.94
N LEU A 111 -5.81 3.72 7.71
CA LEU A 111 -4.70 3.35 6.83
C LEU A 111 -4.95 3.75 5.38
N GLU A 112 -6.17 3.58 4.88
CA GLU A 112 -6.59 4.02 3.54
C GLU A 112 -6.49 5.54 3.39
N TRP A 113 -7.00 6.30 4.36
CA TRP A 113 -6.88 7.76 4.39
C TRP A 113 -5.40 8.20 4.37
N MET A 114 -4.54 7.53 5.13
CA MET A 114 -3.11 7.80 5.13
C MET A 114 -2.47 7.63 3.75
N CYS A 115 -2.89 6.64 2.96
CA CYS A 115 -2.40 6.45 1.60
C CYS A 115 -2.69 7.67 0.68
N ASN A 116 -3.70 8.48 1.00
CA ASN A 116 -4.03 9.70 0.25
C ASN A 116 -3.26 10.93 0.76
N VAL A 117 -2.94 10.96 2.06
CA VAL A 117 -2.25 12.08 2.72
C VAL A 117 -0.73 12.00 2.57
N LEU A 118 -0.15 10.83 2.82
CA LEU A 118 1.30 10.66 2.90
C LEU A 118 2.07 10.98 1.61
N PRO A 119 1.52 10.75 0.39
CA PRO A 119 2.17 11.20 -0.84
C PRO A 119 2.34 12.72 -0.90
N LYS A 120 1.37 13.49 -0.40
CA LYS A 120 1.42 14.97 -0.37
C LYS A 120 2.54 15.48 0.55
N MET A 121 2.96 14.67 1.52
CA MET A 121 3.98 15.00 2.52
C MET A 121 5.34 14.32 2.27
N ASP A 122 5.52 13.58 1.17
CA ASP A 122 6.72 12.77 0.88
C ASP A 122 7.05 11.75 2.00
N LEU A 123 6.01 11.14 2.59
CA LEU A 123 6.13 10.17 3.69
C LEU A 123 5.58 8.78 3.34
N MET A 124 5.14 8.57 2.11
CA MET A 124 4.59 7.29 1.65
C MET A 124 5.59 6.13 1.83
N LYS A 125 6.90 6.40 1.71
CA LYS A 125 7.96 5.41 1.94
C LYS A 125 7.92 4.79 3.35
N ASN A 126 7.60 5.59 4.37
CA ASN A 126 7.51 5.11 5.75
C ASN A 126 6.34 4.13 5.89
N PHE A 127 5.19 4.44 5.29
CA PHE A 127 4.02 3.54 5.29
C PHE A 127 4.31 2.25 4.54
N VAL A 128 4.79 2.32 3.31
CA VAL A 128 5.12 1.16 2.47
C VAL A 128 6.08 0.22 3.20
N SER A 129 7.10 0.75 3.88
CA SER A 129 8.08 -0.06 4.60
C SER A 129 7.45 -0.82 5.78
N ASN A 130 6.59 -0.15 6.56
CA ASN A 130 5.88 -0.78 7.67
C ASN A 130 4.83 -1.78 7.17
N TRP A 131 4.06 -1.43 6.13
CA TRP A 131 3.08 -2.33 5.50
C TRP A 131 3.74 -3.62 5.03
N ALA A 132 4.85 -3.51 4.29
CA ALA A 132 5.61 -4.67 3.82
C ALA A 132 6.10 -5.55 4.98
N ALA A 133 6.52 -4.94 6.11
CA ALA A 133 6.99 -5.67 7.28
C ALA A 133 5.89 -6.51 7.96
N ILE A 134 4.66 -5.98 8.05
CA ILE A 134 3.55 -6.69 8.71
C ILE A 134 2.68 -7.52 7.75
N SER A 135 2.84 -7.37 6.43
CA SER A 135 2.03 -8.03 5.39
C SER A 135 1.88 -9.54 5.60
N CYS A 136 2.98 -10.26 5.88
CA CYS A 136 2.93 -11.70 6.09
C CYS A 136 2.08 -12.09 7.30
N LYS A 137 2.12 -11.29 8.37
CA LYS A 137 1.32 -11.51 9.58
C LYS A 137 -0.16 -11.22 9.32
N ILE A 138 -0.48 -10.14 8.60
CA ILE A 138 -1.85 -9.82 8.18
C ILE A 138 -2.44 -11.00 7.40
N LEU A 139 -1.75 -11.44 6.35
CA LEU A 139 -2.21 -12.52 5.47
C LEU A 139 -2.44 -13.82 6.24
N ARG A 140 -1.53 -14.18 7.14
CA ARG A 140 -1.67 -15.35 8.01
C ARG A 140 -2.94 -15.30 8.87
N ILE A 141 -3.37 -14.11 9.29
CA ILE A 141 -4.57 -13.93 10.11
C ILE A 141 -5.83 -14.03 9.25
N ILE A 142 -5.90 -13.24 8.18
CA ILE A 142 -7.12 -13.14 7.35
C ILE A 142 -7.39 -14.39 6.51
N GLU A 143 -6.36 -15.20 6.25
CA GLU A 143 -6.49 -16.50 5.59
C GLU A 143 -6.64 -17.66 6.59
N ASP A 144 -6.83 -17.37 7.88
CA ASP A 144 -7.23 -18.39 8.84
C ASP A 144 -8.62 -18.91 8.50
N LYS A 145 -8.81 -20.23 8.61
CA LYS A 145 -10.07 -20.90 8.27
C LYS A 145 -11.29 -20.36 9.03
N LYS A 146 -11.08 -19.79 10.22
CA LYS A 146 -12.15 -19.13 10.98
C LYS A 146 -12.74 -17.92 10.25
N LEU A 147 -11.97 -17.31 9.36
CA LEU A 147 -12.33 -16.09 8.65
C LEU A 147 -12.68 -16.33 7.18
N ASP A 148 -12.66 -17.57 6.69
CA ASP A 148 -12.85 -17.89 5.26
C ASP A 148 -14.15 -17.30 4.68
N ASP A 149 -15.26 -17.35 5.43
CA ASP A 149 -16.59 -16.93 4.97
C ASP A 149 -17.12 -15.64 5.64
N VAL A 150 -16.29 -14.92 6.40
CA VAL A 150 -16.67 -13.69 7.11
C VAL A 150 -15.73 -12.53 6.79
N MET A 151 -16.09 -11.32 7.28
CA MET A 151 -15.28 -10.09 7.17
C MET A 151 -14.87 -9.74 5.74
N TRP A 152 -15.80 -9.88 4.79
CA TRP A 152 -15.56 -9.59 3.37
C TRP A 152 -15.15 -8.14 3.12
N ASP A 153 -15.73 -7.20 3.86
CA ASP A 153 -15.37 -5.78 3.81
C ASP A 153 -13.90 -5.55 4.16
N LEU A 154 -13.44 -6.14 5.28
CA LEU A 154 -12.03 -6.10 5.69
C LEU A 154 -11.12 -6.66 4.61
N LYS A 155 -11.47 -7.83 4.03
CA LYS A 155 -10.68 -8.47 2.98
C LYS A 155 -10.55 -7.57 1.75
N LEU A 156 -11.63 -6.91 1.34
CA LEU A 156 -11.63 -5.97 0.23
C LEU A 156 -10.80 -4.72 0.56
N LYS A 157 -11.02 -4.10 1.72
CA LYS A 157 -10.29 -2.91 2.15
C LYS A 157 -8.78 -3.15 2.28
N LEU A 158 -8.35 -4.35 2.69
CA LEU A 158 -6.94 -4.74 2.69
C LEU A 158 -6.34 -4.80 1.27
N ILE A 159 -7.13 -5.21 0.27
CA ILE A 159 -6.73 -5.19 -1.14
C ILE A 159 -6.60 -3.75 -1.63
N GLU A 160 -7.52 -2.86 -1.27
CA GLU A 160 -7.46 -1.43 -1.63
C GLU A 160 -6.22 -0.73 -1.05
N VAL A 161 -5.94 -0.91 0.25
CA VAL A 161 -4.73 -0.36 0.89
C VAL A 161 -3.47 -0.94 0.24
N THR A 162 -3.47 -2.24 -0.04
CA THR A 162 -2.35 -2.90 -0.73
C THR A 162 -2.17 -2.39 -2.15
N CYS A 163 -3.25 -2.11 -2.87
CA CYS A 163 -3.20 -1.50 -4.20
C CYS A 163 -2.42 -0.18 -4.14
N LYS A 164 -2.75 0.71 -3.19
CA LYS A 164 -2.01 1.98 -3.01
C LYS A 164 -0.53 1.78 -2.73
N VAL A 165 -0.18 0.75 -1.97
CA VAL A 165 1.22 0.37 -1.73
C VAL A 165 1.89 -0.15 -3.01
N LEU A 166 1.22 -1.01 -3.77
CA LEU A 166 1.72 -1.54 -5.03
C LEU A 166 1.88 -0.44 -6.08
N GLU A 167 0.92 0.48 -6.22
CA GLU A 167 1.01 1.65 -7.10
C GLU A 167 2.22 2.52 -6.75
N ALA A 168 2.40 2.82 -5.46
CA ALA A 168 3.52 3.64 -5.00
C ALA A 168 4.88 3.03 -5.36
N VAL A 169 5.02 1.71 -5.22
CA VAL A 169 6.29 1.01 -5.52
C VAL A 169 6.45 0.73 -7.01
N GLY A 170 5.38 0.29 -7.67
CA GLY A 170 5.35 -0.10 -9.09
C GLY A 170 5.58 1.08 -10.02
N TYR A 171 4.98 2.24 -9.73
CA TYR A 171 5.16 3.47 -10.51
C TYR A 171 6.34 4.32 -10.03
N GLY A 172 7.08 3.86 -9.02
CA GLY A 172 8.36 4.44 -8.61
C GLY A 172 8.27 5.70 -7.75
N SER A 173 7.10 6.03 -7.18
CA SER A 173 7.01 7.10 -6.17
C SER A 173 7.70 6.72 -4.85
N VAL A 174 7.77 5.41 -4.56
CA VAL A 174 8.54 4.85 -3.45
C VAL A 174 9.56 3.84 -3.98
N ILE A 175 10.84 4.14 -3.79
CA ILE A 175 11.93 3.24 -4.16
C ILE A 175 12.25 2.29 -3.01
N LEU A 176 12.10 0.99 -3.28
CA LEU A 176 12.47 -0.10 -2.37
C LEU A 176 13.59 -0.98 -2.95
N PRO A 177 14.43 -1.60 -2.09
CA PRO A 177 15.35 -2.65 -2.52
C PRO A 177 14.63 -3.80 -3.21
N ALA A 178 15.29 -4.46 -4.17
CA ALA A 178 14.71 -5.59 -4.92
C ALA A 178 14.14 -6.70 -4.01
N PRO A 179 14.82 -7.15 -2.93
CA PRO A 179 14.26 -8.18 -2.04
C PRO A 179 12.92 -7.79 -1.41
N CYS A 180 12.76 -6.52 -1.02
CA CYS A 180 11.50 -6.02 -0.44
C CYS A 180 10.38 -6.01 -1.49
N ARG A 181 10.68 -5.61 -2.73
CA ARG A 181 9.72 -5.62 -3.84
C ARG A 181 9.26 -7.04 -4.19
N VAL A 182 10.19 -8.00 -4.20
CA VAL A 182 9.88 -9.43 -4.40
C VAL A 182 9.01 -9.95 -3.27
N GLN A 183 9.33 -9.64 -2.01
CA GLN A 183 8.55 -10.08 -0.85
C GLN A 183 7.13 -9.51 -0.88
N LEU A 184 6.97 -8.23 -1.24
CA LEU A 184 5.66 -7.60 -1.38
C LEU A 184 4.79 -8.34 -2.39
N LEU A 185 5.33 -8.66 -3.58
CA LEU A 185 4.63 -9.45 -4.59
C LEU A 185 4.34 -10.87 -4.11
N LYS A 186 5.33 -11.59 -3.56
CA LYS A 186 5.14 -12.98 -3.08
C LYS A 186 4.08 -13.10 -1.99
N ASN A 187 3.88 -12.05 -1.20
CA ASN A 187 2.83 -12.00 -0.19
C ASN A 187 1.46 -11.72 -0.82
N TRP A 188 1.33 -10.58 -1.51
CA TRP A 188 0.01 -10.07 -1.89
C TRP A 188 -0.52 -10.61 -3.21
N PHE A 189 0.34 -10.98 -4.14
CA PHE A 189 -0.09 -11.48 -5.45
C PHE A 189 -0.92 -12.77 -5.36
N PRO A 190 -0.52 -13.81 -4.58
CA PRO A 190 -1.35 -15.00 -4.41
C PRO A 190 -2.68 -14.70 -3.72
N TYR A 191 -2.67 -13.81 -2.73
CA TYR A 191 -3.88 -13.43 -1.99
C TYR A 191 -4.90 -12.73 -2.90
N VAL A 192 -4.46 -11.71 -3.65
CA VAL A 192 -5.32 -10.97 -4.58
C VAL A 192 -5.89 -11.88 -5.67
N ARG A 193 -5.04 -12.75 -6.23
CA ARG A 193 -5.43 -13.79 -7.20
C ARG A 193 -6.55 -14.70 -6.64
N LYS A 194 -6.41 -15.15 -5.39
CA LYS A 194 -7.39 -16.01 -4.72
C LYS A 194 -8.70 -15.26 -4.43
N MET A 195 -8.61 -14.00 -3.99
CA MET A 195 -9.76 -13.25 -3.52
C MET A 195 -10.69 -12.78 -4.63
N LYS A 196 -10.18 -12.34 -5.78
CA LYS A 196 -11.02 -11.86 -6.89
C LYS A 196 -12.14 -12.84 -7.27
N PRO A 197 -11.87 -14.12 -7.62
CA PRO A 197 -12.93 -15.05 -7.98
C PRO A 197 -13.85 -15.40 -6.81
N LEU A 198 -13.38 -15.36 -5.56
CA LEU A 198 -14.22 -15.61 -4.38
C LEU A 198 -15.26 -14.48 -4.19
N LEU A 199 -14.82 -13.23 -4.32
CA LEU A 199 -15.69 -12.06 -4.24
C LEU A 199 -16.71 -12.05 -5.39
N ASP A 200 -16.27 -12.39 -6.61
CA ASP A 200 -17.16 -12.48 -7.78
C ASP A 200 -18.21 -13.59 -7.61
N SER A 201 -17.79 -14.77 -7.13
CA SER A 201 -18.71 -15.89 -6.88
C SER A 201 -19.77 -15.49 -5.86
N LYS A 202 -19.36 -14.88 -4.75
CA LYS A 202 -20.29 -14.41 -3.71
C LYS A 202 -21.24 -13.32 -4.20
N GLY A 203 -20.73 -12.36 -4.97
CA GLY A 203 -21.54 -11.34 -5.62
C GLY A 203 -22.60 -11.87 -6.59
N ASN A 204 -22.33 -13.02 -7.22
CA ASN A 204 -23.29 -13.68 -8.12
C ASN A 204 -24.32 -14.54 -7.35
N GLU A 205 -23.97 -15.08 -6.18
CA GLU A 205 -24.85 -15.89 -5.35
C GLU A 205 -25.82 -15.05 -4.50
N GLU A 206 -25.33 -13.96 -3.92
CA GLU A 206 -26.02 -13.16 -2.92
C GLU A 206 -26.33 -11.77 -3.49
N THR A 207 -27.62 -11.48 -3.70
CA THR A 207 -28.05 -10.23 -4.37
C THR A 207 -27.73 -8.96 -3.58
N ASP A 208 -27.56 -9.09 -2.25
CA ASP A 208 -27.21 -8.00 -1.33
C ASP A 208 -25.71 -7.91 -1.05
N PHE A 209 -24.87 -8.74 -1.69
CA PHE A 209 -23.42 -8.74 -1.49
C PHE A 209 -22.74 -7.61 -2.26
N THR A 210 -22.25 -6.61 -1.53
CA THR A 210 -21.69 -5.37 -2.10
C THR A 210 -20.17 -5.36 -2.20
N TYR A 211 -19.47 -6.36 -1.67
CA TYR A 211 -18.02 -6.39 -1.56
C TYR A 211 -17.38 -6.96 -2.84
N GLN A 212 -17.13 -6.13 -3.83
CA GLN A 212 -16.51 -6.56 -5.08
C GLN A 212 -15.31 -5.70 -5.43
N MET A 213 -14.33 -6.31 -6.09
CA MET A 213 -13.26 -5.55 -6.73
C MET A 213 -13.80 -5.02 -8.06
N ASP A 214 -14.01 -3.71 -8.12
CA ASP A 214 -14.42 -3.05 -9.37
C ASP A 214 -13.31 -3.11 -10.44
N GLU A 215 -13.67 -2.72 -11.66
CA GLU A 215 -12.77 -2.78 -12.80
C GLU A 215 -11.56 -1.84 -12.62
N ASP A 216 -11.77 -0.66 -12.02
CA ASP A 216 -10.72 0.33 -11.77
C ASP A 216 -9.67 -0.20 -10.79
N LEU A 217 -10.10 -0.81 -9.68
CA LEU A 217 -9.22 -1.46 -8.70
C LEU A 217 -8.47 -2.63 -9.34
N CYS A 218 -9.15 -3.44 -10.17
CA CYS A 218 -8.52 -4.56 -10.86
C CYS A 218 -7.39 -4.11 -11.78
N GLN A 219 -7.66 -3.11 -12.64
CA GLN A 219 -6.70 -2.55 -13.57
C GLN A 219 -5.54 -1.85 -12.84
N ALA A 220 -5.82 -1.12 -11.75
CA ALA A 220 -4.79 -0.46 -10.95
C ALA A 220 -3.80 -1.47 -10.35
N ILE A 221 -4.31 -2.58 -9.81
CA ILE A 221 -3.47 -3.67 -9.28
C ILE A 221 -2.65 -4.33 -10.39
N GLU A 222 -3.27 -4.67 -11.53
CA GLU A 222 -2.58 -5.29 -12.68
C GLU A 222 -1.44 -4.40 -13.17
N GLY A 223 -1.72 -3.12 -13.45
CA GLY A 223 -0.73 -2.16 -13.91
C GLY A 223 0.42 -1.97 -12.91
N ALA A 224 0.10 -1.91 -11.61
CA ALA A 224 1.09 -1.79 -10.56
C ALA A 224 1.98 -3.04 -10.45
N ILE A 225 1.39 -4.25 -10.50
CA ILE A 225 2.14 -5.52 -10.44
C ILE A 225 3.01 -5.70 -11.69
N VAL A 226 2.48 -5.44 -12.89
CA VAL A 226 3.23 -5.50 -14.16
C VAL A 226 4.44 -4.57 -14.07
N SER A 227 4.21 -3.30 -13.71
CA SER A 227 5.28 -2.31 -13.56
C SER A 227 6.32 -2.76 -12.53
N LEU A 228 5.86 -3.29 -11.39
CA LEU A 228 6.75 -3.76 -10.33
C LEU A 228 7.59 -4.95 -10.78
N ILE A 229 7.01 -5.96 -11.44
CA ILE A 229 7.74 -7.13 -11.96
C ILE A 229 8.83 -6.69 -12.94
N LEU A 230 8.50 -5.79 -13.87
CA LEU A 230 9.44 -5.35 -14.91
C LEU A 230 10.69 -4.63 -14.37
N THR A 231 10.65 -4.21 -13.12
CA THR A 231 11.75 -3.54 -12.40
C THR A 231 12.57 -4.47 -11.50
N LEU A 232 12.22 -5.76 -11.43
CA LEU A 232 12.96 -6.77 -10.65
C LEU A 232 14.17 -7.33 -11.43
N PRO A 233 15.12 -7.99 -10.75
CA PRO A 233 16.13 -8.82 -11.42
C PRO A 233 15.50 -9.93 -12.29
N SER A 234 16.17 -10.31 -13.38
CA SER A 234 15.61 -11.23 -14.38
C SER A 234 15.22 -12.61 -13.83
N ASN A 235 15.98 -13.13 -12.85
CA ASN A 235 15.67 -14.40 -12.19
C ASN A 235 14.41 -14.29 -11.32
N ASP A 236 14.26 -13.21 -10.57
CA ASP A 236 13.07 -12.97 -9.75
C ASP A 236 11.81 -12.80 -10.62
N GLN A 237 11.95 -12.13 -11.78
CA GLN A 237 10.88 -12.07 -12.79
C GLN A 237 10.49 -13.47 -13.29
N ALA A 238 11.49 -14.29 -13.61
CA ALA A 238 11.27 -15.65 -14.11
C ALA A 238 10.50 -16.51 -13.10
N ASP A 239 10.88 -16.44 -11.82
CA ASP A 239 10.23 -17.21 -10.75
C ASP A 239 8.75 -16.82 -10.59
N ILE A 240 8.44 -15.52 -10.58
CA ILE A 240 7.07 -15.02 -10.43
C ILE A 240 6.22 -15.36 -11.66
N LEU A 241 6.76 -15.16 -12.87
CA LEU A 241 6.05 -15.45 -14.12
C LEU A 241 5.84 -16.95 -14.32
N ALA A 242 6.80 -17.79 -13.90
CA ALA A 242 6.64 -19.23 -13.93
C ALA A 242 5.52 -19.70 -13.00
N ASP A 243 5.43 -19.16 -11.77
CA ASP A 243 4.30 -19.43 -10.89
C ASP A 243 2.97 -19.00 -11.51
N TRP A 244 2.91 -17.80 -12.10
CA TRP A 244 1.71 -17.32 -12.77
C TRP A 244 1.24 -18.26 -13.91
N ILE A 245 2.15 -18.71 -14.78
CA ILE A 245 1.81 -19.62 -15.89
C ILE A 245 1.34 -21.00 -15.40
N ASN A 246 1.92 -21.48 -14.30
CA ASN A 246 1.58 -22.80 -13.78
C ASN A 246 0.17 -22.84 -13.15
N ASN A 247 -0.34 -21.69 -12.70
CA ASN A 247 -1.67 -21.55 -12.10
C ASN A 247 -2.74 -21.22 -13.16
N LYS A 248 -2.91 -22.11 -14.14
CA LYS A 248 -3.78 -21.93 -15.33
C LYS A 248 -5.27 -21.71 -15.07
N GLU A 249 -5.74 -21.92 -13.84
CA GLU A 249 -7.15 -21.79 -13.48
C GLU A 249 -7.56 -20.35 -13.13
N VAL A 250 -6.61 -19.42 -12.97
CA VAL A 250 -6.92 -18.04 -12.55
C VAL A 250 -6.50 -17.04 -13.61
N VAL A 251 -7.50 -16.32 -14.14
CA VAL A 251 -7.35 -15.32 -15.21
C VAL A 251 -6.73 -14.01 -14.69
N TYR A 252 -6.91 -13.73 -13.40
CA TYR A 252 -6.53 -12.47 -12.77
C TYR A 252 -5.43 -12.67 -11.71
N PRO A 253 -4.47 -11.74 -11.53
CA PRO A 253 -4.14 -10.63 -12.43
C PRO A 253 -3.54 -11.10 -13.77
N ASP A 254 -3.85 -10.41 -14.87
CA ASP A 254 -3.22 -10.65 -16.17
C ASP A 254 -1.79 -10.09 -16.20
N LEU A 255 -0.80 -10.97 -16.36
CA LEU A 255 0.62 -10.61 -16.46
C LEU A 255 1.19 -10.79 -17.88
N THR A 256 0.33 -10.89 -18.90
CA THR A 256 0.75 -11.12 -20.29
C THR A 256 1.77 -10.07 -20.76
N GLU A 257 1.53 -8.79 -20.47
CA GLU A 257 2.48 -7.72 -20.82
C GLU A 257 3.86 -7.93 -20.17
N ALA A 258 3.89 -8.18 -18.85
CA ALA A 258 5.14 -8.42 -18.13
C ALA A 258 5.90 -9.64 -18.70
N PHE A 259 5.16 -10.70 -19.01
CA PHE A 259 5.70 -11.92 -19.60
C PHE A 259 6.30 -11.69 -20.99
N GLU A 260 5.61 -10.98 -21.87
CA GLU A 260 6.07 -10.68 -23.22
C GLU A 260 7.36 -9.85 -23.20
N VAL A 261 7.40 -8.81 -22.36
CA VAL A 261 8.58 -7.96 -22.19
C VAL A 261 9.75 -8.76 -21.63
N TRP A 262 9.54 -9.60 -20.62
CA TRP A 262 10.59 -10.48 -20.07
C TRP A 262 11.12 -11.47 -21.12
N CYS A 263 10.22 -12.09 -21.90
CA CYS A 263 10.58 -12.98 -23.00
C CYS A 263 11.43 -12.26 -24.06
N TYR A 264 11.03 -11.06 -24.46
CA TYR A 264 11.77 -10.25 -25.42
C TYR A 264 13.18 -9.92 -24.91
N ARG A 265 13.28 -9.42 -23.66
CA ARG A 265 14.57 -9.08 -23.01
C ARG A 265 15.49 -10.29 -22.94
N THR A 266 14.97 -11.45 -22.54
CA THR A 266 15.72 -12.71 -22.40
C THR A 266 16.19 -13.23 -23.76
N LYS A 267 15.31 -13.26 -24.78
CA LYS A 267 15.69 -13.66 -26.15
C LYS A 267 16.75 -12.73 -26.74
N SER A 268 16.61 -11.42 -26.53
CA SER A 268 17.56 -10.41 -26.99
C SER A 268 18.93 -10.57 -26.32
N ALA A 269 18.97 -10.78 -25.00
CA ALA A 269 20.21 -11.03 -24.26
C ALA A 269 20.91 -12.32 -24.74
N LYS A 270 20.16 -13.40 -24.96
CA LYS A 270 20.70 -14.66 -25.51
C LYS A 270 21.34 -14.45 -26.88
N ARG A 271 20.71 -13.69 -27.77
CA ARG A 271 21.25 -13.40 -29.11
C ARG A 271 22.61 -12.69 -29.01
N ARG A 272 22.69 -11.62 -28.20
CA ARG A 272 23.94 -10.86 -28.01
C ARG A 272 25.05 -11.73 -27.42
N LEU A 273 24.71 -12.65 -26.51
CA LEU A 273 25.68 -13.59 -25.94
C LEU A 273 26.25 -14.52 -27.01
N VAL A 274 25.39 -15.09 -27.87
CA VAL A 274 25.83 -15.98 -28.96
C VAL A 274 26.69 -15.22 -29.98
N GLU A 275 26.26 -14.06 -30.43
CA GLU A 275 27.04 -13.20 -31.35
C GLU A 275 28.41 -12.83 -30.76
N GLY A 276 28.46 -12.52 -29.46
CA GLY A 276 29.72 -12.26 -28.75
C GLY A 276 30.66 -13.47 -28.75
N LEU A 277 30.13 -14.66 -28.47
CA LEU A 277 30.92 -15.90 -28.47
C LEU A 277 31.44 -16.28 -29.87
N GLU A 278 30.63 -16.10 -30.91
CA GLU A 278 31.03 -16.34 -32.30
C GLU A 278 32.16 -15.38 -32.72
N SER A 279 32.04 -14.09 -32.38
CA SER A 279 33.08 -13.09 -32.69
C SER A 279 34.43 -13.36 -32.01
N HIS A 280 34.42 -13.93 -30.79
CA HIS A 280 35.64 -14.34 -30.10
C HIS A 280 36.26 -15.62 -30.67
N SER A 281 35.45 -16.54 -31.20
CA SER A 281 35.94 -17.75 -31.85
C SER A 281 36.65 -17.46 -33.18
N ASP A 282 36.11 -16.54 -33.99
CA ASP A 282 36.73 -16.12 -35.25
C ASP A 282 38.05 -15.37 -35.03
N ALA A 283 38.15 -14.60 -33.93
CA ALA A 283 39.39 -13.92 -33.53
C ALA A 283 40.48 -14.90 -33.04
N ALA A 284 40.10 -16.00 -32.38
CA ALA A 284 41.03 -17.01 -31.88
C ALA A 284 41.53 -17.99 -32.97
N ILE A 285 40.78 -18.16 -34.07
CA ILE A 285 41.18 -19.01 -35.22
C ILE A 285 42.12 -18.25 -36.18
N SER A 286 42.20 -16.92 -36.07
CA SER A 286 43.00 -16.05 -36.96
C SER A 286 44.43 -15.73 -36.46
N THR A 287 44.92 -16.44 -35.43
CA THR A 287 46.30 -16.37 -34.90
C THR A 287 47.00 -17.70 -35.03
#